data_AF-A0AA36D7M3-F1
#
_entry.id   AF-A0AA36D7M3-F1
#
_cell.length_a   1.000
_cell.length_b   1.000
_cell.length_c   1.000
_cell.angle_alpha   90.00
_cell.angle_beta   90.00
_cell.angle_gamma   90.00
#
_symmetry.space_group_name_H-M   'P 1'
#
loop_
_entity.id
_entity.type
_entity.pdbx_description
1 polymer ?
#
loop_
_entity_poly.entity_id
_entity_poly.type
_entity_poly.pdbx_seq_one_letter_code
_entity_poly.pdbx_strand_id
1 'polypeptide(L)'
;MSHSGSDWAKDKNEEDRVEKLIKKSGCWDGHIAVVDCMGDKRDWRQCQEQLTNFRTCMTKNYLDKKRAEDEFLAQLEGKKK
;
A
#
# COMPACT_ATOMS: atom_id res chain seq x y z
N MET A 1 19.58 -34.52 -2.59
CA MET A 1 19.20 -33.42 -3.50
C MET A 1 18.43 -32.40 -2.69
N SER A 2 19.07 -31.30 -2.33
CA SER A 2 18.50 -30.26 -1.48
C SER A 2 17.64 -29.32 -2.31
N HIS A 3 16.33 -29.54 -2.34
CA HIS A 3 15.40 -28.49 -2.73
C HIS A 3 15.16 -27.60 -1.53
N SER A 4 16.05 -26.62 -1.33
CA SER A 4 15.79 -25.46 -0.49
C SER A 4 14.63 -24.70 -1.15
N GLY A 5 13.41 -25.10 -0.81
CA GLY A 5 12.18 -24.44 -1.24
C GLY A 5 12.23 -23.01 -0.73
N SER A 6 12.24 -22.06 -1.64
CA SER A 6 12.40 -20.66 -1.30
C SER A 6 11.11 -20.15 -0.65
N ASP A 7 11.25 -19.60 0.56
CA ASP A 7 10.19 -19.05 1.43
C ASP A 7 9.29 -17.97 0.81
N TRP A 8 9.49 -17.58 -0.44
CA TRP A 8 8.62 -16.61 -1.14
C TRP A 8 7.33 -17.27 -1.67
N ALA A 9 7.28 -18.60 -1.76
CA ALA A 9 6.07 -19.34 -2.11
C ALA A 9 5.17 -19.61 -0.88
N LYS A 10 5.05 -18.63 0.02
CA LYS A 10 4.20 -18.78 1.22
C LYS A 10 2.73 -18.76 0.83
N ASP A 11 2.13 -19.93 1.04
CA ASP A 11 0.75 -20.23 1.40
C ASP A 11 -0.37 -19.37 0.73
N LYS A 12 -1.12 -19.99 -0.20
CA LYS A 12 -2.26 -19.36 -0.89
C LYS A 12 -3.41 -18.93 0.02
N ASN A 13 -3.38 -19.25 1.32
CA ASN A 13 -4.41 -18.90 2.29
C ASN A 13 -4.01 -17.69 3.16
N GLU A 14 -2.78 -17.19 3.08
CA GLU A 14 -2.37 -15.92 3.71
C GLU A 14 -2.63 -14.75 2.75
N GLU A 15 -3.44 -13.76 3.17
CA GLU A 15 -3.56 -12.50 2.44
C GLU A 15 -2.18 -11.85 2.28
N ASP A 16 -1.84 -11.39 1.07
CA ASP A 16 -0.56 -10.72 0.82
C ASP A 16 -0.41 -9.53 1.79
N ARG A 17 0.74 -9.48 2.47
CA ARG A 17 1.08 -8.40 3.41
C ARG A 17 0.89 -7.02 2.76
N VAL A 18 1.21 -6.89 1.47
CA VAL A 18 1.02 -5.66 0.70
C VAL A 18 -0.46 -5.34 0.55
N GLU A 19 -1.29 -6.28 0.11
CA GLU A 19 -2.74 -6.08 -0.02
C GLU A 19 -3.37 -5.68 1.31
N LYS A 20 -2.99 -6.33 2.41
CA LYS A 20 -3.46 -5.99 3.76
C LYS A 20 -3.12 -4.55 4.14
N LEU A 21 -1.93 -4.07 3.78
CA LEU A 21 -1.53 -2.68 4.03
C LEU A 21 -2.29 -1.69 3.14
N ILE A 22 -2.56 -2.06 1.89
CA ILE A 22 -3.35 -1.25 0.95
C ILE A 22 -4.81 -1.13 1.43
N LYS A 23 -5.43 -2.23 1.89
CA LYS A 23 -6.78 -2.20 2.48
C LYS A 23 -6.83 -1.25 3.68
N LYS A 24 -5.81 -1.29 4.55
CA LYS A 24 -5.69 -0.42 5.73
C LYS A 24 -5.42 1.05 5.39
N SER A 25 -4.86 1.37 4.23
CA SER A 25 -4.60 2.76 3.84
C SER A 25 -5.82 3.48 3.26
N GLY A 26 -6.91 2.75 2.96
CA GLY A 26 -8.08 3.30 2.28
C GLY A 26 -7.88 3.54 0.78
N CYS A 27 -6.74 3.11 0.22
CA CYS A 27 -6.44 3.25 -1.22
C CYS A 27 -6.77 1.98 -2.02
N TRP A 28 -7.65 1.11 -1.51
CA TRP A 28 -7.99 -0.17 -2.13
C TRP A 28 -8.61 0.00 -3.51
N ASP A 29 -9.52 0.94 -3.70
CA ASP A 29 -10.19 1.17 -4.98
C ASP A 29 -9.19 1.54 -6.08
N GLY A 30 -8.16 2.34 -5.74
CA GLY A 30 -7.08 2.67 -6.67
C GLY A 30 -6.22 1.46 -7.02
N HIS A 31 -6.02 0.53 -6.09
CA HIS A 31 -5.33 -0.72 -6.36
C HIS A 31 -6.13 -1.61 -7.32
N ILE A 32 -7.43 -1.79 -7.08
CA ILE A 32 -8.32 -2.53 -7.98
C ILE A 32 -8.31 -1.93 -9.39
N ALA A 33 -8.44 -0.60 -9.52
CA ALA A 33 -8.39 0.07 -10.83
C ALA A 33 -7.08 -0.17 -11.59
N VAL A 34 -5.95 -0.27 -10.89
CA VAL A 34 -4.65 -0.61 -11.49
C VAL A 34 -4.61 -2.06 -11.94
N VAL A 35 -5.05 -2.99 -11.08
CA VAL A 35 -5.08 -4.43 -11.39
C VAL A 35 -5.99 -4.71 -12.58
N ASP A 36 -7.17 -4.11 -12.62
CA ASP A 36 -8.13 -4.23 -13.72
C ASP A 36 -7.50 -3.73 -15.03
N CYS A 37 -6.90 -2.54 -15.03
CA CYS A 37 -6.24 -1.99 -16.21
C CYS A 37 -5.08 -2.88 -16.71
N MET A 38 -4.28 -3.44 -15.78
CA MET A 38 -3.20 -4.36 -16.14
C MET A 38 -3.72 -5.69 -16.67
N GLY A 39 -4.83 -6.20 -16.13
CA GLY A 39 -5.51 -7.40 -16.61
C GLY A 39 -6.04 -7.25 -18.03
N ASP A 40 -6.66 -6.10 -18.32
CA ASP A 40 -7.23 -5.79 -19.62
C ASP A 40 -6.16 -5.50 -20.67
N LYS A 41 -5.24 -4.57 -20.38
CA LYS A 41 -4.29 -4.05 -21.38
C LYS A 41 -3.02 -4.89 -21.49
N ARG A 42 -2.65 -5.60 -20.42
CA ARG A 42 -1.37 -6.34 -20.28
C ARG A 42 -0.11 -5.49 -20.50
N ASP A 43 -0.26 -4.16 -20.52
CA ASP A 43 0.83 -3.19 -20.61
C ASP A 43 0.59 -2.06 -19.60
N TRP A 44 1.36 -2.07 -18.52
CA TRP A 44 1.24 -1.10 -17.44
C TRP A 44 1.49 0.35 -17.89
N ARG A 45 2.21 0.55 -19.00
CA ARG A 45 2.47 1.90 -19.56
C ARG A 45 1.19 2.56 -20.06
N GLN A 46 0.17 1.78 -20.40
CA GLN A 46 -1.15 2.29 -20.79
C GLN A 46 -2.06 2.53 -19.57
N CYS A 47 -1.58 2.25 -18.36
CA CYS A 47 -2.30 2.40 -17.10
C CYS A 47 -1.76 3.56 -16.25
N GLN A 48 -1.07 4.52 -16.86
CA GLN A 48 -0.44 5.65 -16.17
C GLN A 48 -1.41 6.49 -15.36
N GLU A 49 -2.65 6.65 -15.83
CA GLU A 49 -3.69 7.39 -15.11
C GLU A 49 -4.06 6.68 -13.80
N GLN A 50 -4.38 5.39 -13.88
CA GLN A 50 -4.73 4.55 -12.73
C GLN A 50 -3.58 4.50 -11.72
N LEU A 51 -2.34 4.34 -12.22
CA LEU A 51 -1.12 4.35 -11.40
C LEU A 51 -0.89 5.70 -10.71
N THR A 52 -1.16 6.81 -11.40
CA THR A 52 -1.01 8.17 -10.84
C THR A 52 -2.04 8.43 -9.75
N ASN A 53 -3.28 8.01 -9.97
CA ASN A 53 -4.36 8.12 -8.97
C ASN A 53 -4.04 7.30 -7.73
N PHE A 54 -3.60 6.06 -7.90
CA PHE A 54 -3.19 5.20 -6.80
C PHE A 54 -2.00 5.78 -6.03
N ARG A 55 -0.97 6.27 -6.73
CA ARG A 55 0.18 6.93 -6.11
C ARG A 55 -0.23 8.15 -5.29
N THR A 56 -1.09 9.00 -5.84
CA THR A 56 -1.58 10.21 -5.16
C THR A 56 -2.29 9.85 -3.86
N CYS A 57 -3.17 8.83 -3.89
CA CYS A 57 -3.84 8.34 -2.67
C CYS A 57 -2.84 7.89 -1.61
N MET A 58 -1.86 7.06 -2.00
CA MET A 58 -0.87 6.54 -1.06
C MET A 58 0.03 7.64 -0.47
N THR A 59 0.44 8.60 -1.30
CA THR A 59 1.19 9.77 -0.82
C THR A 59 0.39 10.59 0.17
N LYS A 60 -0.91 10.84 -0.10
CA LYS A 60 -1.79 11.53 0.83
C LYS A 60 -1.89 10.81 2.17
N ASN A 61 -2.20 9.51 2.15
CA ASN A 61 -2.29 8.70 3.38
C ASN A 61 -0.96 8.69 4.17
N TYR A 62 0.20 8.68 3.50
CA TYR A 62 1.50 8.79 4.18
C TYR A 62 1.67 10.14 4.90
N LEU A 63 1.33 11.24 4.22
CA LEU A 63 1.43 12.58 4.80
C LEU A 63 0.45 12.77 5.97
N ASP A 64 -0.78 12.27 5.84
CA ASP A 64 -1.79 12.33 6.89
C ASP A 64 -1.34 11.56 8.14
N LYS A 65 -0.74 10.37 7.96
CA LYS A 65 -0.16 9.60 9.08
C LYS A 65 1.00 10.32 9.74
N LYS A 66 1.93 10.84 8.94
CA LYS A 66 3.08 11.60 9.46
C LYS A 66 2.61 12.81 10.27
N ARG A 67 1.61 13.54 9.76
CA ARG A 67 1.02 14.68 10.48
C ARG A 67 0.40 14.26 11.81
N ALA A 68 -0.38 13.16 11.83
CA ALA A 68 -0.98 12.65 13.06
C ALA A 68 0.08 12.19 14.07
N GLU A 69 1.18 11.58 13.60
CA GLU A 69 2.33 11.20 14.43
C GLU A 69 3.05 12.43 14.99
N ASP A 70 3.34 13.43 14.17
CA ASP A 70 3.96 14.69 14.58
C ASP A 70 3.08 15.43 15.62
N GLU A 71 1.76 15.47 15.41
CA GLU A 71 0.78 16.05 16.35
C GLU A 71 0.76 15.26 17.68
N PHE A 72 0.81 13.93 17.63
CA PHE A 72 0.87 13.08 18.82
C PHE A 72 2.17 13.27 19.61
N LEU A 73 3.32 13.35 18.93
CA LEU A 73 4.62 13.61 19.54
C LEU A 73 4.64 14.97 20.25
N ALA A 74 4.14 16.03 19.59
CA ALA A 74 4.02 17.34 20.20
C ALA A 74 3.15 17.34 21.47
N GLN A 75 2.07 16.55 21.49
CA GLN A 75 1.23 16.39 22.70
C GLN A 75 1.97 15.69 23.84
N LEU A 76 2.82 14.70 23.56
CA LEU A 76 3.63 14.03 24.59
C LEU A 76 4.68 14.98 25.18
N GLU A 77 5.33 15.78 24.35
CA GLU A 77 6.28 16.80 24.80
C GLU A 77 5.59 17.89 25.65
N GLY A 78 4.38 18.31 25.26
CA GLY A 78 3.58 19.29 26.01
C GLY A 78 3.10 18.80 27.38
N LYS A 79 2.85 17.49 27.56
CA LYS A 79 2.46 16.88 28.85
C LYS A 79 3.64 16.66 29.81
N LYS A 80 4.89 16.83 29.35
CA LYS A 80 6.10 16.65 30.18
C LYS A 80 6.48 17.90 30.98
N LYS A 81 5.66 18.94 30.95
CA LYS A 81 5.89 20.24 31.60
C LYS A 81 5.00 20.43 32.82
#